data_AF-A0A4Y5SRB0-F1
#
_entry.id   AF-A0A4Y5SRB0-F1
#
_cell.length_a   1.000
_cell.length_b   1.000
_cell.length_c   1.000
_cell.angle_alpha   90.00
_cell.angle_beta   90.00
_cell.angle_gamma   90.00
#
_symmetry.space_group_name_H-M   'P 1'
#
loop_
_entity.id
_entity.type
_entity.pdbx_description
1 polymer ?
#
loop_
_entity_poly.entity_id
_entity_poly.type
_entity_poly.pdbx_seq_one_letter_code
_entity_poly.pdbx_strand_id
1 'polypeptide(L)'
;MEGLSFFVGVIGNIISVLMFLAPVPTFWRIVKHRSTEDFESLPYVCTLLNSSLWTYYGIIKSRELLVATVNGFGATVEIIYLCLFLIYAPAKMRVKTAILIGTLDVGFLAAAILATWLALLGDTRIVAIGFICAGLNIIMYGSPLVAMFLHYCCHGIIAGKG
;
A
#
# COMPACT_ATOMS: atom_id res chain seq x y z
N MET A 1 -13.91 24.47 13.30
CA MET A 1 -13.85 23.11 12.73
C MET A 1 -12.61 22.90 11.86
N GLU A 2 -12.21 23.87 11.03
CA GLU A 2 -11.02 23.75 10.17
C GLU A 2 -9.70 23.44 10.91
N GLY A 3 -9.45 24.09 12.06
CA GLY A 3 -8.24 23.83 12.86
C GLY A 3 -8.14 22.41 13.43
N LEU A 4 -9.29 21.78 13.77
CA LEU A 4 -9.32 20.40 14.25
C LEU A 4 -9.00 19.43 13.11
N SER A 5 -9.58 19.62 11.92
CA SER A 5 -9.30 18.81 10.74
C SER A 5 -7.84 18.89 10.32
N PHE A 6 -7.23 20.07 10.39
CA PHE A 6 -5.80 20.24 10.12
C PHE A 6 -4.94 19.50 11.15
N PHE A 7 -5.21 19.65 12.45
CA PHE A 7 -4.46 18.99 13.52
C PHE A 7 -4.54 17.46 13.44
N VAL A 8 -5.74 16.92 13.22
CA VAL A 8 -5.95 15.48 12.99
C VAL A 8 -5.20 15.02 11.75
N GLY A 9 -5.22 15.81 10.66
CA GLY A 9 -4.49 15.51 9.44
C GLY A 9 -2.98 15.43 9.63
N VAL A 10 -2.39 16.34 10.42
CA VAL A 10 -0.96 16.36 10.74
C VAL A 10 -0.57 15.14 11.58
N ILE A 11 -1.33 14.83 12.64
CA ILE A 11 -1.08 13.65 13.47
C ILE A 11 -1.19 12.37 12.62
N GLY A 12 -2.24 12.27 11.80
CA GLY A 12 -2.43 11.15 10.88
C GLY A 12 -1.23 10.97 9.94
N ASN A 13 -0.72 12.07 9.35
CA ASN A 13 0.47 12.04 8.51
C ASN A 13 1.69 11.49 9.25
N ILE A 14 1.95 11.94 10.49
CA ILE A 14 3.08 11.46 11.29
C ILE A 14 2.96 9.95 11.55
N ILE A 15 1.78 9.49 11.97
CA ILE A 15 1.55 8.06 12.24
C ILE A 15 1.72 7.23 10.97
N SER A 16 1.19 7.69 9.84
CA SER A 16 1.32 7.01 8.56
C SER A 16 2.77 6.94 8.08
N VAL A 17 3.57 8.00 8.26
CA VAL A 17 5.01 7.96 7.94
C VAL A 17 5.70 6.88 8.78
N LEU A 18 5.42 6.81 10.07
CA LEU A 18 5.98 5.77 10.94
C LEU A 18 5.52 4.37 10.50
N MET A 19 4.27 4.22 10.06
CA MET A 19 3.74 2.95 9.54
C MET A 19 4.45 2.52 8.24
N PHE A 20 4.68 3.44 7.30
CA PHE A 20 5.44 3.16 6.07
C PHE A 20 6.91 2.81 6.35
N LEU A 21 7.48 3.29 7.45
CA LEU A 21 8.84 2.95 7.89
C LEU A 21 8.91 1.65 8.71
N ALA A 22 7.78 1.08 9.12
CA ALA A 22 7.76 -0.17 9.90
C ALA A 22 8.50 -1.34 9.22
N PRO A 23 8.50 -1.50 7.88
CA PRO A 23 9.26 -2.56 7.21
C PRO A 23 10.77 -2.32 7.08
N VAL A 24 11.30 -1.15 7.50
CA VAL A 24 12.76 -0.85 7.40
C VAL A 24 13.63 -1.95 8.03
N PRO A 25 13.36 -2.45 9.25
CA PRO A 25 14.18 -3.53 9.84
C PRO A 25 14.12 -4.83 9.04
N THR A 26 12.98 -5.13 8.42
CA THR A 26 12.80 -6.30 7.54
C THR A 26 13.67 -6.17 6.29
N PHE A 27 13.63 -5.02 5.61
CA PHE A 27 14.47 -4.78 4.44
C PHE A 27 15.96 -4.69 4.78
N TRP A 28 16.30 -4.18 5.96
CA TRP A 28 17.68 -4.23 6.46
C TRP A 28 18.19 -5.67 6.56
N ARG A 29 17.35 -6.60 7.05
CA ARG A 29 17.65 -8.03 7.09
C ARG A 29 17.84 -8.60 5.67
N ILE A 30 16.96 -8.28 4.73
CA ILE A 30 17.08 -8.73 3.33
C ILE A 30 18.41 -8.30 2.72
N VAL A 31 18.81 -7.04 2.92
CA VAL A 31 20.09 -6.50 2.43
C VAL A 31 21.28 -7.23 3.08
N LYS A 32 21.24 -7.43 4.41
CA LYS A 32 22.31 -8.10 5.17
C LYS A 32 22.49 -9.57 4.78
N HIS A 33 21.38 -10.29 4.59
CA HIS A 33 21.39 -11.71 4.25
C HIS A 33 21.46 -11.97 2.73
N ARG A 34 21.39 -10.91 1.91
CA ARG A 34 21.40 -10.97 0.43
C ARG A 34 20.34 -11.93 -0.13
N SER A 35 19.24 -12.10 0.60
CA SER A 35 18.15 -13.02 0.30
C SER A 35 16.86 -12.44 0.83
N THR A 36 15.77 -12.58 0.07
CA THR A 36 14.42 -12.23 0.52
C THR A 36 13.84 -13.24 1.50
N GLU A 37 14.59 -14.29 1.85
CA GLU A 37 14.11 -15.37 2.73
C GLU A 37 12.71 -15.84 2.27
N ASP A 38 11.77 -15.98 3.20
CA ASP A 38 10.37 -16.33 2.93
C ASP A 38 9.45 -15.09 2.81
N PHE A 39 10.01 -13.88 2.68
CA PHE A 39 9.20 -12.66 2.54
C PHE A 39 8.53 -12.58 1.16
N GLU A 40 7.23 -12.29 1.16
CA GLU A 40 6.47 -12.08 -0.06
C GLU A 40 6.47 -10.63 -0.53
N SER A 41 6.51 -10.40 -1.84
CA SER A 41 6.46 -9.05 -2.41
C SER A 41 5.05 -8.46 -2.51
N LEU A 42 4.01 -9.31 -2.42
CA LEU A 42 2.63 -8.94 -2.71
C LEU A 42 2.11 -7.78 -1.83
N PRO A 43 2.37 -7.74 -0.50
CA PRO A 43 1.93 -6.63 0.34
C PRO A 43 2.50 -5.28 -0.10
N TYR A 44 3.76 -5.25 -0.53
CA TYR A 44 4.43 -4.02 -0.98
C TYR A 44 3.88 -3.53 -2.33
N VAL A 45 3.63 -4.44 -3.27
CA VAL A 45 2.96 -4.12 -4.56
C VAL A 45 1.55 -3.58 -4.31
N CYS A 46 0.74 -4.24 -3.48
CA CYS A 46 -0.61 -3.75 -3.17
C CYS A 46 -0.59 -2.39 -2.46
N THR A 47 0.39 -2.16 -1.58
CA THR A 47 0.55 -0.89 -0.86
C THR A 47 1.00 0.22 -1.78
N LEU A 48 1.87 -0.05 -2.75
CA LEU A 48 2.24 0.91 -3.80
C LEU A 48 1.00 1.32 -4.61
N LEU A 49 0.23 0.37 -5.13
CA LEU A 49 -0.99 0.63 -5.90
C LEU A 49 -1.98 1.50 -5.11
N ASN A 50 -2.24 1.11 -3.86
CA ASN A 50 -3.14 1.87 -2.98
C ASN A 50 -2.63 3.30 -2.75
N SER A 51 -1.34 3.45 -2.44
CA SER A 51 -0.74 4.75 -2.19
C SER A 51 -0.79 5.62 -3.46
N SER A 52 -0.47 5.07 -4.63
CA SER A 52 -0.56 5.80 -5.91
C SER A 52 -1.97 6.27 -6.23
N LEU A 53 -3.00 5.43 -6.02
CA LEU A 53 -4.40 5.81 -6.22
C LEU A 53 -4.85 6.91 -5.24
N TRP A 54 -4.47 6.80 -3.96
CA TRP A 54 -4.78 7.83 -2.96
C TRP A 54 -4.04 9.14 -3.20
N THR A 55 -2.79 9.09 -3.67
CA THR A 55 -2.05 10.28 -4.12
C THR A 55 -2.78 10.95 -5.27
N TYR A 56 -3.18 10.17 -6.29
CA TYR A 56 -3.92 10.70 -7.42
C TYR A 56 -5.26 11.32 -6.99
N TYR A 57 -6.03 10.64 -6.14
CA TYR A 57 -7.27 11.16 -5.56
C TYR A 57 -7.05 12.49 -4.81
N GLY A 58 -6.02 12.59 -3.97
CA GLY A 58 -5.73 13.79 -3.20
C GLY A 58 -5.27 14.98 -4.06
N ILE A 59 -4.63 14.71 -5.21
CA ILE A 59 -4.23 15.75 -6.17
C ILE A 59 -5.45 16.33 -6.89
N ILE A 60 -6.38 15.48 -7.34
CA ILE A 60 -7.55 15.93 -8.11
C ILE A 60 -8.63 16.56 -7.23
N LYS A 61 -8.72 16.18 -5.95
CA LYS A 61 -9.71 16.71 -5.01
C LYS A 61 -9.15 17.94 -4.29
N SER A 62 -9.66 19.11 -4.63
CA SER A 62 -9.28 20.36 -3.98
C SER A 62 -9.47 20.27 -2.46
N ARG A 63 -8.43 20.66 -1.70
CA ARG A 63 -8.32 20.64 -0.21
C ARG A 63 -7.86 19.34 0.45
N GLU A 64 -7.57 18.26 -0.29
CA GLU A 64 -7.09 16.99 0.29
C GLU A 64 -5.57 16.78 0.15
N LEU A 65 -4.80 17.87 0.11
CA LEU A 65 -3.35 17.82 -0.11
C LEU A 65 -2.61 16.99 0.96
N LEU A 66 -3.09 16.99 2.21
CA LEU A 66 -2.50 16.17 3.28
C LEU A 66 -2.61 14.66 3.01
N VAL A 67 -3.63 14.23 2.28
CA VAL A 67 -3.78 12.84 1.84
C VAL A 67 -2.84 12.54 0.68
N ALA A 68 -2.66 13.51 -0.23
CA ALA A 68 -1.74 13.39 -1.34
C ALA A 68 -0.28 13.28 -0.87
N THR A 69 0.13 14.10 0.10
CA THR A 69 1.51 14.13 0.61
C THR A 69 1.89 12.84 1.32
N VAL A 70 1.04 12.33 2.20
CA VAL A 70 1.34 11.11 2.97
C VAL A 70 1.41 9.88 2.09
N ASN A 71 0.48 9.74 1.15
CA ASN A 71 0.48 8.61 0.22
C ASN A 71 1.56 8.76 -0.85
N GLY A 72 1.93 9.98 -1.23
CA GLY A 72 3.05 10.23 -2.15
C GLY A 72 4.39 9.83 -1.51
N PHE A 73 4.57 10.15 -0.23
CA PHE A 73 5.68 9.64 0.56
C PHE A 73 5.66 8.11 0.64
N GLY A 74 4.51 7.52 0.98
CA GLY A 74 4.31 6.07 1.03
C GLY A 74 4.69 5.38 -0.28
N ALA A 75 4.18 5.87 -1.42
CA ALA A 75 4.52 5.35 -2.74
C ALA A 75 6.03 5.42 -3.02
N THR A 76 6.70 6.50 -2.62
CA THR A 76 8.16 6.64 -2.78
C THR A 76 8.91 5.60 -1.95
N VAL A 77 8.50 5.38 -0.70
CA VAL A 77 9.09 4.38 0.19
C VAL A 77 8.85 2.96 -0.34
N GLU A 78 7.63 2.65 -0.79
CA GLU A 78 7.29 1.34 -1.36
C GLU A 78 8.05 1.05 -2.67
N ILE A 79 8.30 2.07 -3.51
CA ILE A 79 9.16 1.92 -4.68
C ILE A 79 10.58 1.50 -4.24
N ILE A 80 11.14 2.14 -3.22
CA ILE A 80 12.47 1.78 -2.69
C ILE A 80 12.47 0.33 -2.20
N TYR A 81 11.46 -0.09 -1.45
CA TYR A 81 11.31 -1.47 -0.98
C TYR A 81 11.21 -2.48 -2.12
N LEU A 82 10.38 -2.21 -3.13
CA LEU A 82 10.26 -3.10 -4.29
C LEU A 82 11.55 -3.15 -5.12
N CYS A 83 12.28 -2.04 -5.26
CA CYS A 83 13.59 -2.04 -5.90
C CYS A 83 14.58 -2.93 -5.13
N LEU A 84 14.67 -2.79 -3.81
CA LEU A 84 15.52 -3.65 -2.98
C LEU A 84 15.10 -5.12 -3.08
N PHE A 85 13.80 -5.39 -3.05
CA PHE A 85 13.26 -6.75 -3.21
C PHE A 85 13.69 -7.35 -4.55
N LEU A 86 13.55 -6.61 -5.66
CA LEU A 86 13.97 -7.07 -6.99
C LEU A 86 15.49 -7.31 -7.09
N ILE A 87 16.31 -6.54 -6.37
CA ILE A 87 17.78 -6.71 -6.35
C ILE A 87 18.19 -7.97 -5.58
N TYR A 88 17.49 -8.34 -4.51
CA TYR A 88 17.89 -9.42 -3.60
C TYR A 88 17.07 -10.71 -3.72
N ALA A 89 15.91 -10.68 -4.39
CA ALA A 89 15.06 -11.85 -4.56
C ALA A 89 15.73 -12.94 -5.42
N PRO A 90 15.34 -14.21 -5.30
CA PRO A 90 15.71 -15.24 -6.27
C PRO A 90 14.99 -15.02 -7.62
N ALA A 91 15.57 -15.52 -8.73
CA ALA A 91 15.09 -15.24 -10.09
C ALA A 91 13.59 -15.49 -10.29
N LYS A 92 13.06 -16.61 -9.76
CA LYS A 92 11.63 -16.94 -9.85
C LYS A 92 10.74 -15.89 -9.15
N MET A 93 11.15 -15.43 -7.97
CA MET A 93 10.41 -14.40 -7.25
C MET A 93 10.55 -13.04 -7.92
N ARG A 94 11.73 -12.68 -8.44
CA ARG A 94 11.93 -11.44 -9.21
C ARG A 94 10.96 -11.33 -10.38
N VAL A 95 10.82 -12.40 -11.17
CA VAL A 95 9.91 -12.41 -12.32
C VAL A 95 8.47 -12.27 -11.85
N LYS A 96 8.06 -12.99 -10.80
CA LYS A 96 6.72 -12.86 -10.21
C LYS A 96 6.46 -11.43 -9.76
N THR A 97 7.38 -10.82 -9.01
CA THR A 97 7.26 -9.45 -8.51
C THR A 97 7.21 -8.44 -9.65
N ALA A 98 8.08 -8.57 -10.66
CA ALA A 98 8.10 -7.68 -11.82
C ALA A 98 6.80 -7.75 -12.62
N ILE A 99 6.24 -8.96 -12.80
CA ILE A 99 4.92 -9.14 -13.44
C ILE A 99 3.84 -8.44 -12.61
N LEU A 100 3.83 -8.64 -11.29
CA LEU A 100 2.83 -8.01 -10.40
C LEU A 100 2.91 -6.48 -10.45
N ILE A 101 4.10 -5.89 -10.44
CA ILE A 101 4.29 -4.44 -10.58
C ILE A 101 3.79 -3.96 -11.95
N GLY A 102 4.18 -4.66 -13.01
CA GLY A 102 3.75 -4.31 -14.37
C GLY A 102 2.25 -4.39 -14.56
N THR A 103 1.58 -5.41 -14.00
CA THR A 103 0.13 -5.58 -14.16
C THR A 103 -0.68 -4.69 -13.23
N LEU A 104 -0.31 -4.58 -11.95
CA LEU A 104 -1.09 -3.84 -10.94
C LEU A 104 -0.69 -2.37 -10.87
N ASP A 105 0.58 -2.06 -10.62
CA ASP A 105 1.03 -0.68 -10.39
C ASP A 105 1.15 0.15 -11.67
N VAL A 106 1.41 -0.49 -12.82
CA VAL A 106 1.49 0.21 -14.11
C VAL A 106 0.21 0.01 -14.91
N GLY A 107 -0.15 -1.24 -15.22
CA GLY A 107 -1.27 -1.56 -16.10
C GLY A 107 -2.62 -1.14 -15.52
N PHE A 108 -2.99 -1.68 -14.35
CA PHE A 108 -4.28 -1.38 -13.72
C PHE A 108 -4.37 0.08 -13.28
N LEU A 109 -3.31 0.65 -12.70
CA LEU A 109 -3.29 2.08 -12.34
C LEU A 109 -3.53 2.98 -13.56
N ALA A 110 -2.80 2.78 -14.65
CA ALA A 110 -2.97 3.57 -15.87
C ALA A 110 -4.37 3.37 -16.47
N ALA A 111 -4.87 2.13 -16.50
CA ALA A 111 -6.21 1.84 -16.98
C ALA A 111 -7.30 2.53 -16.14
N ALA A 112 -7.18 2.50 -14.81
CA ALA A 112 -8.12 3.15 -13.90
C ALA A 112 -8.12 4.68 -14.09
N ILE A 113 -6.95 5.30 -14.22
CA ILE A 113 -6.82 6.74 -14.46
C ILE A 113 -7.41 7.09 -15.84
N LEU A 114 -7.02 6.38 -16.90
CA LEU A 114 -7.51 6.66 -18.25
C LEU A 114 -9.02 6.44 -18.39
N ALA A 115 -9.54 5.34 -17.84
CA ALA A 115 -10.97 5.05 -17.88
C ALA A 115 -11.78 6.12 -17.15
N THR A 116 -11.32 6.59 -15.99
CA THR A 116 -12.01 7.65 -15.25
C THR A 116 -11.91 9.01 -15.93
N TRP A 117 -10.78 9.33 -16.58
CA TRP A 117 -10.65 10.55 -17.38
C TRP A 117 -11.51 10.55 -18.64
N LEU A 118 -11.65 9.40 -19.32
CA LEU A 118 -12.40 9.30 -20.56
C LEU A 118 -13.91 9.17 -20.32
N ALA A 119 -14.31 8.44 -19.27
CA ALA A 119 -15.72 8.14 -19.01
C ALA A 119 -16.40 9.15 -18.10
N LEU A 120 -15.66 9.87 -17.24
CA LEU A 120 -16.23 10.72 -16.19
C LEU A 120 -15.71 12.16 -16.27
N LEU A 121 -16.61 13.11 -16.08
CA LEU A 121 -16.31 14.55 -16.08
C LEU A 121 -16.45 15.13 -14.66
N GLY A 122 -15.67 16.17 -14.36
CA GLY A 122 -15.85 16.98 -13.15
C GLY A 122 -15.74 16.19 -11.84
N ASP A 123 -16.75 16.28 -10.99
CA ASP A 123 -16.75 15.70 -9.64
C ASP A 123 -17.02 14.19 -9.63
N THR A 124 -17.69 13.65 -10.64
CA THR A 124 -18.00 12.22 -10.72
C THR A 124 -16.73 11.36 -10.79
N ARG A 125 -15.66 11.85 -11.43
CA ARG A 125 -14.37 11.15 -11.46
C ARG A 125 -13.75 11.03 -10.07
N ILE A 126 -13.85 12.09 -9.26
CA ILE A 126 -13.30 12.14 -7.90
C ILE A 126 -14.02 11.11 -7.03
N VAL A 127 -15.35 11.05 -7.14
CA VAL A 127 -16.19 10.08 -6.43
C VAL A 127 -15.84 8.65 -6.85
N ALA A 128 -15.74 8.38 -8.16
CA ALA A 128 -15.42 7.04 -8.66
C ALA A 128 -14.03 6.55 -8.20
N ILE A 129 -13.01 7.40 -8.30
CA ILE A 129 -11.66 7.08 -7.82
C ILE A 129 -11.69 6.86 -6.31
N GLY A 130 -12.41 7.69 -5.55
CA GLY A 130 -12.59 7.52 -4.11
C GLY A 130 -13.18 6.16 -3.75
N PHE A 131 -14.18 5.66 -4.49
CA PHE A 131 -14.74 4.32 -4.30
C PHE A 131 -13.73 3.21 -4.62
N ILE A 132 -12.96 3.35 -5.70
CA ILE A 132 -11.91 2.39 -6.05
C ILE A 132 -10.85 2.34 -4.94
N CYS A 133 -10.38 3.50 -4.47
CA CYS A 133 -9.43 3.61 -3.36
C CYS A 133 -9.97 2.96 -2.08
N ALA A 134 -11.23 3.24 -1.72
CA ALA A 134 -11.85 2.67 -0.52
C ALA A 134 -12.00 1.15 -0.62
N GLY A 135 -12.45 0.63 -1.76
CA GLY A 135 -12.58 -0.80 -2.00
C GLY A 135 -11.24 -1.52 -1.90
N LEU A 136 -10.19 -0.97 -2.51
CA LEU A 136 -8.84 -1.53 -2.41
C LEU A 136 -8.33 -1.53 -0.96
N ASN A 137 -8.58 -0.46 -0.21
CA ASN A 137 -8.16 -0.38 1.18
C ASN A 137 -8.83 -1.44 2.06
N ILE A 138 -10.13 -1.69 1.85
CA ILE A 138 -10.88 -2.76 2.53
C ILE A 138 -10.27 -4.13 2.22
N ILE A 139 -9.92 -4.40 0.95
CA ILE A 139 -9.29 -5.65 0.55
C ILE A 139 -7.94 -5.83 1.26
N MET A 140 -7.14 -4.77 1.36
CA MET A 140 -5.83 -4.81 2.04
C MET A 140 -5.93 -5.15 3.53
N TYR A 141 -7.02 -4.78 4.21
CA TYR A 141 -7.26 -5.18 5.60
C TYR A 141 -7.48 -6.68 5.79
N GLY A 142 -7.64 -7.45 4.70
CA GLY A 142 -7.60 -8.91 4.75
C GLY A 142 -6.29 -9.46 5.32
N SER A 143 -5.14 -8.84 5.02
CA SER A 143 -3.83 -9.29 5.52
C SER A 143 -3.72 -9.28 7.05
N PRO A 144 -3.96 -8.15 7.75
CA PRO A 144 -3.94 -8.15 9.21
C PRO A 144 -5.04 -9.03 9.83
N LEU A 145 -6.21 -9.14 9.20
CA LEU A 145 -7.29 -10.01 9.69
C LEU A 145 -6.86 -11.49 9.69
N VAL A 146 -6.23 -11.95 8.61
CA VAL A 146 -5.69 -13.31 8.53
C VAL A 146 -4.59 -13.53 9.57
N ALA A 147 -3.71 -12.54 9.79
CA ALA A 147 -2.68 -12.64 10.82
C ALA A 147 -3.27 -12.78 12.24
N MET A 148 -4.32 -12.01 12.56
CA MET A 148 -5.03 -12.13 13.83
C MET A 148 -5.70 -13.50 13.97
N PHE A 149 -6.42 -13.96 12.93
CA PHE A 149 -7.09 -15.25 12.94
C PHE A 149 -6.10 -16.41 13.14
N LEU A 150 -4.96 -16.39 12.44
CA LEU A 150 -3.90 -17.37 12.62
C LEU A 150 -3.32 -17.36 14.04
N HIS A 151 -3.11 -16.17 14.62
CA HIS A 151 -2.66 -16.06 16.02
C HIS A 151 -3.68 -16.66 17.00
N TYR A 152 -4.96 -16.35 16.84
CA TYR A 152 -6.05 -16.91 17.66
C TYR A 152 -6.17 -18.43 17.51
N CYS A 153 -6.15 -18.97 16.29
CA CYS A 153 -6.19 -20.41 16.05
C CYS A 153 -4.95 -21.12 16.62
N CYS A 154 -3.76 -20.53 16.46
CA CYS A 154 -2.54 -21.09 17.02
C CYS A 154 -2.61 -21.13 18.55
N HIS A 155 -3.04 -20.03 19.20
CA HIS A 155 -3.23 -20.00 20.65
C HIS A 155 -4.33 -20.96 21.14
N GLY A 156 -5.43 -21.11 20.40
CA GLY A 156 -6.51 -22.06 20.70
C GLY A 156 -6.08 -23.53 20.57
N ILE A 157 -5.24 -23.86 19.58
CA ILE A 157 -4.66 -25.20 19.42
C ILE A 157 -3.66 -25.52 20.53
N ILE A 158 -2.92 -24.53 21.03
CA ILE A 158 -1.98 -24.70 22.15
C ILE A 158 -2.74 -24.83 23.48
N ALA A 159 -3.84 -24.08 23.68
CA ALA A 159 -4.67 -24.14 24.88
C ALA A 159 -5.58 -25.40 24.95
N GLY A 160 -5.91 -26.03 23.82
CA GLY A 160 -6.69 -27.27 23.76
C GLY A 160 -5.88 -28.57 23.92
N LYS A 161 -4.57 -28.48 24.21
CA LYS A 161 -3.68 -29.62 24.48
C LYS A 161 -3.24 -29.74 25.95
N GLY A 162 -3.98 -29.10 26.87
CA GLY A 162 -3.79 -29.20 28.32
C GLY A 162 -4.84 -30.08 28.98
#